data_AF-X1HT87-F1
#
_entry.id   AF-X1HT87-F1
#
_cell.length_a   1.000
_cell.length_b   1.000
_cell.length_c   1.000
_cell.angle_alpha   90.00
_cell.angle_beta   90.00
_cell.angle_gamma   90.00
#
_symmetry.space_group_name_H-M   'P 1'
#
loop_
_entity.id
_entity.type
_entity.pdbx_description
1 polymer ?
#
loop_
_entity_poly.entity_id
_entity_poly.type
_entity_poly.pdbx_seq_one_letter_code
_entity_poly.pdbx_strand_id
1 'polypeptide(L)' 'MISIATRPQVSGEILANCGVLIVFKSYMQRSLLREILNLEEENEDYLSILEEGQCIARVNSVKRPFLLWGIL' A
#
# COMPACT_ATOMS: atom_id res chain seq x y z
N MET A 1 -3.47 -12.55 -12.01
CA MET A 1 -2.44 -13.05 -11.09
C MET A 1 -2.63 -12.31 -9.77
N ILE A 2 -2.68 -13.03 -8.65
CA ILE A 2 -2.75 -12.43 -7.31
C ILE A 2 -1.45 -12.83 -6.62
N SER A 3 -0.74 -11.86 -6.05
CA SER A 3 0.49 -12.08 -5.30
C SER A 3 0.32 -11.51 -3.89
N ILE A 4 0.78 -12.25 -2.90
CA ILE A 4 0.74 -11.85 -1.49
C ILE A 4 2.16 -11.97 -0.95
N ALA A 5 2.67 -10.88 -0.39
CA ALA A 5 3.99 -10.83 0.21
C ALA A 5 3.89 -10.21 1.62
N THR A 6 4.41 -10.91 2.62
CA THR A 6 4.48 -10.41 4.00
C THR A 6 5.78 -9.64 4.29
N ARG A 7 6.74 -9.71 3.35
CA ARG A 7 7.95 -8.88 3.33
C ARG A 7 7.97 -8.12 2.01
N PRO A 8 8.18 -6.79 2.01
CA PRO A 8 8.09 -5.98 0.79
C PRO A 8 9.35 -6.10 -0.08
N GLN A 9 9.88 -7.31 -0.26
CA GLN A 9 10.96 -7.60 -1.22
C GLN A 9 10.36 -7.93 -2.59
N VAL A 10 9.55 -7.01 -3.12
CA VAL A 10 8.91 -7.15 -4.43
C VAL A 10 9.65 -6.25 -5.42
N SER A 11 9.95 -6.75 -6.62
CA SER A 11 10.66 -5.93 -7.61
C SER A 11 9.82 -4.71 -8.01
N GLY A 12 10.50 -3.58 -8.25
CA GLY A 12 9.84 -2.35 -8.74
C GLY A 12 9.07 -2.57 -10.05
N GLU A 13 9.54 -3.47 -10.91
CA GLU A 13 8.84 -3.83 -12.15
C GLU A 13 7.48 -4.47 -11.92
N ILE A 14 7.37 -5.37 -10.93
CA ILE A 14 6.08 -5.98 -10.55
C ILE A 14 5.15 -4.91 -9.98
N LEU A 15 5.67 -4.00 -9.17
CA LEU A 15 4.92 -2.89 -8.57
C LEU A 15 4.45 -1.86 -9.61
N ALA A 16 5.27 -1.57 -10.61
CA ALA A 16 4.92 -0.67 -11.71
C ALA A 16 3.81 -1.25 -12.61
N ASN A 17 3.79 -2.58 -12.77
CA ASN A 17 2.80 -3.27 -13.60
C ASN A 17 1.58 -3.79 -12.81
N CYS A 18 1.53 -3.60 -11.48
CA CYS A 18 0.37 -4.01 -10.70
C CYS A 18 -0.80 -3.03 -10.94
N GLY A 19 -1.96 -3.57 -11.32
CA GLY A 19 -3.19 -2.78 -11.52
C GLY A 19 -3.86 -2.37 -10.21
N VAL A 20 -3.65 -3.18 -9.17
CA VAL A 20 -4.18 -3.01 -7.81
C VAL A 20 -3.08 -3.40 -6.83
N LEU A 21 -2.84 -2.54 -5.85
CA LEU A 21 -1.94 -2.77 -4.72
C LEU A 21 -2.73 -2.54 -3.43
N ILE A 22 -2.65 -3.51 -2.51
CA ILE A 22 -3.28 -3.43 -1.19
C ILE A 22 -2.17 -3.54 -0.15
N VAL A 23 -2.09 -2.54 0.73
CA VAL A 23 -1.09 -2.45 1.79
C VAL A 23 -1.78 -2.42 3.14
N PHE A 24 -1.51 -3.42 3.97
CA PHE A 24 -1.93 -3.46 5.36
C PHE A 24 -0.90 -2.77 6.26
N LYS A 25 -1.29 -2.53 7.52
CA LYS A 25 -0.37 -2.02 8.55
C LYS A 25 0.93 -2.83 8.54
N SER A 26 2.05 -2.12 8.42
CA SER A 26 3.39 -2.72 8.42
C SER A 26 4.34 -1.85 9.22
N TYR A 27 5.20 -2.48 10.00
CA TYR A 27 6.27 -1.82 10.75
C TYR A 27 7.55 -1.64 9.92
N MET A 28 7.54 -2.07 8.65
CA MET A 28 8.71 -2.13 7.77
C MET A 28 8.79 -0.91 6.84
N GLN A 29 10.02 -0.44 6.59
CA GLN A 29 10.46 0.48 5.51
C GLN A 29 9.36 1.40 4.94
N ARG A 30 9.00 2.43 5.73
CA ARG A 30 7.97 3.42 5.38
C ARG A 30 8.25 4.14 4.06
N SER A 31 9.53 4.41 3.75
CA SER A 31 9.96 5.04 2.50
C SER A 31 9.58 4.21 1.26
N LEU A 32 9.72 2.88 1.32
CA LEU A 32 9.32 1.98 0.23
C LEU A 32 7.81 1.97 0.07
N LEU A 33 7.06 1.88 1.17
CA LEU A 33 5.60 1.90 1.15
C LEU A 33 5.05 3.22 0.59
N ARG A 34 5.70 4.34 0.93
CA ARG A 34 5.40 5.66 0.38
C ARG A 34 5.58 5.70 -1.13
N GLU A 35 6.70 5.19 -1.63
CA GLU A 35 7.01 5.15 -3.07
C GLU A 35 5.99 4.32 -3.85
N ILE A 36 5.70 3.10 -3.39
CA ILE A 36 4.80 2.18 -4.11
C ILE A 36 3.32 2.61 -4.07
N LEU A 37 2.91 3.31 -3.01
CA LEU A 37 1.57 3.89 -2.88
C LEU A 37 1.45 5.26 -3.54
N ASN A 38 2.56 5.83 -4.02
CA ASN A 38 2.63 7.18 -4.55
C ASN A 38 2.07 8.20 -3.54
N LEU A 39 2.45 8.05 -2.26
CA LEU A 39 2.11 8.98 -1.19
C LEU A 39 3.11 10.13 -1.15
N GLU A 40 2.60 11.32 -0.90
CA GLU A 40 3.46 12.46 -0.54
C GLU A 40 4.07 12.22 0.86
N GLU A 41 5.23 12.82 1.13
CA GLU A 41 5.96 12.65 2.40
C GLU A 41 5.11 12.99 3.63
N GLU A 42 4.31 14.04 3.52
CA GLU A 42 3.38 14.50 4.57
C GLU A 42 2.31 13.45 4.92
N ASN A 43 2.06 12.50 4.02
CA ASN A 43 1.03 11.48 4.13
C ASN A 43 1.61 10.12 4.57
N GLU A 44 2.91 10.04 4.88
CA GLU A 44 3.59 8.79 5.27
C GLU A 44 3.07 8.23 6.61
N ASP A 45 2.63 9.11 7.52
CA ASP A 45 2.11 8.70 8.82
C ASP A 45 0.77 7.97 8.72
N TYR A 46 0.03 8.07 7.60
CA TYR A 46 -1.20 7.31 7.39
C TYR A 46 -0.99 5.80 7.46
N LEU A 47 0.22 5.32 7.12
CA LEU A 47 0.56 3.90 7.22
C LEU A 47 0.67 3.42 8.67
N SER A 48 1.03 4.32 9.59
CA SER A 48 1.26 4.00 11.00
C SER A 48 -0.03 3.96 11.80
N ILE A 49 -1.04 4.72 11.38
CA ILE A 49 -2.34 4.80 12.04
C ILE A 49 -3.32 3.70 11.61
N LEU A 50 -3.00 2.92 10.58
CA LEU A 50 -3.86 1.81 10.15
C LEU A 50 -4.09 0.85 11.32
N GLU A 51 -5.35 0.52 11.56
CA GLU A 51 -5.78 -0.50 12.51
C GLU A 51 -5.83 -1.88 11.87
N GLU A 52 -6.04 -2.91 12.68
CA GLU A 52 -6.26 -4.26 12.17
C GLU A 52 -7.50 -4.30 11.26
N GLY A 53 -7.43 -5.02 10.15
CA GLY A 53 -8.49 -5.07 9.14
C GLY A 53 -8.57 -3.86 8.20
N GLN A 54 -7.83 -2.77 8.48
CA GLN A 54 -7.72 -1.63 7.58
C GLN A 54 -6.55 -1.79 6.60
N CYS A 55 -6.73 -1.31 5.37
CA CYS A 55 -5.68 -1.26 4.37
C CYS A 55 -5.79 -0.04 3.47
N ILE A 56 -4.66 0.34 2.86
CA ILE A 56 -4.63 1.34 1.80
C ILE A 56 -4.63 0.60 0.47
N ALA A 57 -5.55 0.98 -0.41
CA ALA A 57 -5.60 0.50 -1.77
C ALA A 57 -5.13 1.58 -2.75
N ARG A 58 -4.25 1.18 -3.67
CA ARG A 58 -3.94 1.93 -4.89
C ARG A 58 -4.46 1.13 -6.08
N VAL A 59 -5.25 1.77 -6.94
CA VAL A 59 -5.70 1.20 -8.21
C VAL A 59 -5.39 2.18 -9.34
N ASN A 60 -4.98 1.69 -10.51
CA ASN A 60 -4.51 2.58 -11.59
C ASN A 60 -5.60 3.53 -12.12
N SER A 61 -6.87 3.19 -11.96
CA SER A 61 -8.01 4.02 -12.38
C SER A 61 -8.37 5.14 -11.40
N VAL A 62 -7.78 5.16 -10.19
CA VAL A 62 -8.05 6.17 -9.17
C VAL A 62 -6.78 6.94 -8.86
N LYS A 63 -6.85 8.26 -8.98
CA LYS A 63 -5.68 9.16 -8.88
C LYS A 63 -4.93 9.07 -7.56
N ARG A 64 -5.64 8.83 -6.46
CA ARG A 64 -5.07 8.80 -5.11
C ARG A 64 -5.34 7.45 -4.45
N PRO A 65 -4.40 6.91 -3.67
CA PRO A 65 -4.69 5.77 -2.82
C PRO A 65 -5.78 6.14 -1.81
N PHE A 66 -6.54 5.15 -1.36
CA PHE A 66 -7.67 5.35 -0.44
C PHE A 66 -7.71 4.25 0.61
N LEU A 67 -8.29 4.60 1.76
CA LEU A 67 -8.53 3.67 2.85
C LEU A 67 -9.67 2.71 2.46
N LEU A 68 -9.42 1.42 2.59
CA LEU A 68 -10.44 0.39 2.61
C LEU A 68 -10.65 -0.06 4.04
N TRP A 69 -11.89 0.10 4.51
CA TRP A 69 -12.36 -0.45 5.77
C TRP A 69 -13.19 -1.70 5.47
N GLY A 70 -12.65 -2.87 5.79
CA GLY A 70 -13.39 -4.12 5.75
C GLY A 70 -13.97 -4.43 7.13
N ILE A 71 -15.26 -4.75 7.19
CA ILE A 71 -15.84 -5.43 8.35
C ILE A 71 -15.37 -6.89 8.25
N LEU A 72 -14.27 -7.23 8.91
CA LEU A 72 -13.96 -8.62 9.27
C LEU A 72 -14.44 -8.87 10.69
#